data_AF-A0AA95GWK8-F1
#
_entry.id   AF-A0AA95GWK8-F1
#
_cell.length_a   1.000
_cell.length_b   1.000
_cell.length_c   1.000
_cell.angle_alpha   90.00
_cell.angle_beta   90.00
_cell.angle_gamma   90.00
#
_symmetry.space_group_name_H-M   'P 1'
#
loop_
_entity.id
_entity.type
_entity.pdbx_description
1 polymer ?
#
loop_
_entity_poly.entity_id
_entity_poly.type
_entity_poly.pdbx_seq_one_letter_code
_entity_poly.pdbx_strand_id
1 'polypeptide(L)'
;MQKQLIQADQLAARLLLGSRWAPVTNTMSFIKAPLDEAARIWHESNKADLQDKADALMIEATGTLEEQFARLLPLGGGSKRLFLETSNPEWTAVVSDSASGSDLSSMLYFEYAKKRGIHFVIVDEIPHSVDKKNYPEHRGRHGVRKIMVMGSEEYGSFVSLVNDDKWVFDRDGTAFADFEDSAAYKSFKTTDRFTHDMLISYCQNLGLDPFNEDFYVPNGRGILLDFRHHHPDNKIFTLAEARAGREDRDAPPTGR
;
A
#
# COMPACT_ATOMS: atom_id res chain seq x y z
N MET A 1 -8.47 -25.90 -3.96
CA MET A 1 -8.04 -25.73 -2.56
C MET A 1 -6.53 -25.62 -2.47
N GLN A 2 -5.77 -26.72 -2.58
CA GLN A 2 -4.29 -26.67 -2.66
C GLN A 2 -3.81 -25.76 -3.79
N LYS A 3 -4.48 -25.81 -4.96
CA LYS A 3 -4.21 -24.91 -6.09
C LYS A 3 -4.36 -23.42 -5.76
N GLN A 4 -5.33 -23.01 -4.93
CA GLN A 4 -5.52 -21.59 -4.60
C GLN A 4 -4.44 -21.11 -3.62
N LEU A 5 -4.11 -21.93 -2.62
CA LEU A 5 -3.03 -21.62 -1.68
C LEU A 5 -1.68 -21.58 -2.41
N ILE A 6 -1.42 -22.55 -3.29
CA ILE A 6 -0.25 -22.52 -4.17
C ILE A 6 -0.23 -21.24 -5.02
N GLN A 7 -1.36 -20.81 -5.59
CA GLN A 7 -1.43 -19.57 -6.36
C GLN A 7 -1.20 -18.33 -5.48
N ALA A 8 -1.69 -18.33 -4.25
CA ALA A 8 -1.46 -17.25 -3.30
C ALA A 8 0.02 -17.16 -2.91
N ASP A 9 0.66 -18.29 -2.63
CA ASP A 9 2.08 -18.38 -2.28
C ASP A 9 2.99 -18.00 -3.47
N GLN A 10 2.64 -18.46 -4.68
CA GLN A 10 3.31 -18.09 -5.92
C GLN A 10 3.23 -16.58 -6.18
N LEU A 11 2.07 -15.98 -5.95
CA LEU A 11 1.90 -14.53 -6.08
C LEU A 11 2.67 -13.80 -4.98
N ALA A 12 2.57 -14.24 -3.72
CA ALA A 12 3.27 -13.65 -2.58
C ALA A 12 4.78 -13.60 -2.80
N ALA A 13 5.37 -14.66 -3.36
CA ALA A 13 6.80 -14.72 -3.70
C ALA A 13 7.23 -13.70 -4.76
N ARG A 14 6.29 -13.17 -5.56
CA ARG A 14 6.54 -12.13 -6.56
C ARG A 14 6.29 -10.71 -6.05
N LEU A 15 5.76 -10.55 -4.84
CA LEU A 15 5.52 -9.23 -4.24
C LEU A 15 6.79 -8.72 -3.58
N LEU A 16 6.81 -7.43 -3.26
CA LEU A 16 7.92 -6.78 -2.58
C LEU A 16 8.35 -7.59 -1.34
N LEU A 17 9.62 -7.97 -1.30
CA LEU A 17 10.23 -8.78 -0.24
C LEU A 17 9.47 -10.10 0.03
N GLY A 18 8.87 -10.69 -0.99
CA GLY A 18 8.10 -11.93 -0.88
C GLY A 18 6.87 -11.80 0.01
N SER A 19 6.26 -10.62 0.09
CA SER A 19 5.15 -10.28 1.00
C SER A 19 5.49 -10.47 2.49
N ARG A 20 6.75 -10.61 2.89
CA ARG A 20 7.15 -10.84 4.30
C ARG A 20 6.77 -9.69 5.22
N TRP A 21 6.72 -8.47 4.65
CA TRP A 21 6.41 -7.21 5.33
C TRP A 21 4.93 -6.81 5.26
N ALA A 22 4.04 -7.67 4.75
CA ALA A 22 2.61 -7.43 4.89
C ALA A 22 2.23 -7.28 6.38
N PRO A 23 1.33 -6.33 6.75
CA PRO A 23 0.49 -5.54 5.86
C PRO A 23 1.12 -4.24 5.31
N VAL A 24 2.35 -3.87 5.71
CA VAL A 24 3.02 -2.63 5.30
C VAL A 24 3.10 -2.54 3.77
N THR A 25 3.42 -3.65 3.10
CA THR A 25 3.59 -3.73 1.64
C THR A 25 2.33 -4.15 0.88
N ASN A 26 1.17 -4.27 1.53
CA ASN A 26 -0.07 -4.62 0.82
C ASN A 26 -0.55 -3.50 -0.09
N THR A 27 -0.32 -2.25 0.36
CA THR A 27 -0.71 -1.02 -0.30
C THR A 27 0.50 -0.09 -0.34
N MET A 28 1.00 0.19 -1.54
CA MET A 28 2.09 1.14 -1.77
C MET A 28 1.50 2.42 -2.36
N SER A 29 1.74 3.55 -1.71
CA SER A 29 1.33 4.87 -2.22
C SER A 29 2.54 5.62 -2.76
N PHE A 30 2.38 6.33 -3.87
CA PHE A 30 3.43 7.10 -4.53
C PHE A 30 2.95 8.52 -4.76
N ILE A 31 3.75 9.49 -4.35
CA ILE A 31 3.50 10.92 -4.54
C ILE A 31 4.43 11.41 -5.64
N LYS A 32 3.90 12.11 -6.64
CA LYS A 32 4.69 12.69 -7.74
C LYS A 32 5.39 13.99 -7.30
N ALA A 33 6.24 13.87 -6.28
CA ALA A 33 7.08 14.94 -5.77
C ALA A 33 8.37 14.33 -5.18
N PRO A 34 9.49 15.08 -5.14
CA PRO A 34 10.73 14.66 -4.48
C PRO A 34 10.56 14.39 -2.98
N LEU A 35 11.41 13.51 -2.43
CA LEU A 35 11.33 12.99 -1.06
C LEU A 35 11.13 14.09 0.00
N ASP A 36 12.01 15.10 -0.02
CA ASP A 36 12.02 16.15 0.99
C ASP A 36 10.77 17.03 0.89
N GLU A 37 10.28 17.31 -0.33
CA GLU A 37 9.06 18.07 -0.55
C GLU A 37 7.82 17.30 -0.08
N ALA A 38 7.72 16.02 -0.47
CA ALA A 38 6.60 15.17 -0.10
C ALA A 38 6.51 15.05 1.44
N ALA A 39 7.59 14.65 2.10
CA ALA A 39 7.59 14.51 3.56
C ALA A 39 7.27 15.84 4.28
N ARG A 40 7.82 16.96 3.80
CA ARG A 40 7.57 18.29 4.37
C ARG A 40 6.09 18.69 4.26
N ILE A 41 5.46 18.51 3.10
CA ILE A 41 4.03 18.79 2.91
C ILE A 41 3.19 18.02 3.92
N TRP A 42 3.44 16.72 4.06
CA TRP A 42 2.71 15.89 5.03
C TRP A 42 2.93 16.37 6.47
N HIS A 43 4.19 16.63 6.84
CA HIS A 43 4.58 17.06 8.18
C HIS A 43 3.90 18.38 8.56
N GLU A 44 3.95 19.39 7.69
CA GLU A 44 3.34 20.70 7.93
C GLU A 44 1.82 20.60 8.09
N SER A 45 1.14 19.82 7.24
CA SER A 45 -0.32 19.69 7.29
C SER A 45 -0.79 18.99 8.57
N ASN A 46 -0.10 17.95 9.04
CA ASN A 46 -0.50 17.25 10.28
C ASN A 46 -0.06 18.00 11.54
N LYS A 47 1.05 18.74 11.48
CA LYS A 47 1.52 19.58 12.59
C LYS A 47 0.56 20.73 12.91
N ALA A 48 -0.25 21.16 11.95
CA ALA A 48 -1.26 22.19 12.16
C ALA A 48 -2.35 21.76 13.14
N ASP A 49 -2.65 20.46 13.19
CA ASP A 49 -3.75 19.90 13.98
C ASP A 49 -3.32 19.41 15.38
N LEU A 50 -2.01 19.43 15.67
CA LEU A 50 -1.46 18.99 16.95
C LEU A 50 -1.55 20.07 18.05
N GLN A 51 -1.92 19.65 19.26
CA GLN A 51 -1.89 20.50 20.45
C GLN A 51 -0.45 20.85 20.86
N ASP A 52 0.46 19.87 20.84
CA ASP A 52 1.90 20.10 21.00
C ASP A 52 2.63 19.81 19.68
N LYS A 53 3.30 20.84 19.17
CA LYS A 53 4.09 20.76 17.94
C LYS A 53 5.37 19.94 18.10
N ALA A 54 5.83 19.70 19.33
CA ALA A 54 6.96 18.83 19.63
C ALA A 54 6.67 17.36 19.32
N ASP A 55 5.39 17.00 19.19
CA ASP A 55 4.95 15.64 18.94
C ASP A 55 4.99 15.24 17.45
N ALA A 56 5.19 16.20 16.55
CA ALA A 56 5.42 15.95 15.13
C ALA A 56 6.91 15.90 14.82
N LEU A 57 7.48 14.70 14.78
CA LEU A 57 8.87 14.50 14.41
C LEU A 57 9.01 14.21 12.92
N MET A 58 10.10 14.70 12.36
CA MET A 58 10.57 14.42 11.01
C MET A 58 12.03 14.01 11.14
N ILE A 59 12.31 12.74 10.87
CA ILE A 59 13.58 12.10 11.19
C ILE A 59 14.16 11.58 9.88
N GLU A 60 15.37 12.01 9.54
CA GLU A 60 16.12 11.39 8.45
C GLU A 60 16.36 9.92 8.76
N ALA A 61 16.09 9.08 7.77
CA ALA A 61 16.22 7.65 7.90
C ALA A 61 17.15 7.15 6.79
N THR A 62 18.18 6.42 7.19
CA THR A 62 19.13 5.77 6.27
C THR A 62 19.14 4.27 6.49
N GLY A 63 19.45 3.52 5.44
CA GLY A 63 19.62 2.07 5.50
C GLY A 63 18.99 1.33 4.32
N THR A 64 18.98 0.01 4.40
CA THR A 64 18.29 -0.86 3.44
C THR A 64 16.77 -0.70 3.55
N LEU A 65 16.02 -1.18 2.55
CA LEU A 65 14.56 -1.12 2.58
C LEU A 65 13.98 -1.83 3.81
N GLU A 66 14.52 -3.00 4.18
CA GLU A 66 14.08 -3.74 5.38
C GLU A 66 14.39 -2.98 6.68
N GLU A 67 15.57 -2.33 6.78
CA GLU A 67 15.91 -1.47 7.93
C GLU A 67 14.98 -0.27 8.03
N GLN A 68 14.58 0.31 6.89
CA GLN A 68 13.63 1.42 6.83
C GLN A 68 12.24 0.98 7.29
N PHE A 69 11.73 -0.16 6.79
CA PHE A 69 10.45 -0.71 7.25
C PHE A 69 10.47 -1.10 8.73
N ALA A 70 11.60 -1.56 9.27
CA ALA A 70 11.71 -1.87 10.69
C ALA A 70 11.40 -0.67 11.60
N ARG A 71 11.60 0.57 11.13
CA ARG A 71 11.29 1.81 11.87
C ARG A 71 9.79 2.03 12.07
N LEU A 72 8.96 1.38 11.25
CA LEU A 72 7.51 1.39 11.43
C LEU A 72 7.09 0.50 12.60
N LEU A 73 7.94 -0.38 13.10
CA LEU A 73 7.59 -1.25 14.22
C LEU A 73 7.64 -0.52 15.57
N PRO A 74 6.80 -0.90 16.55
CA PRO A 74 5.65 -1.79 16.39
C PRO A 74 4.57 -1.15 15.49
N LEU A 75 3.78 -1.99 14.82
CA LEU A 75 2.63 -1.55 14.04
C LEU A 75 1.51 -1.12 14.99
N GLY A 76 0.67 -0.18 14.56
CA GLY A 76 -0.42 0.38 15.35
C GLY A 76 -1.51 0.96 14.47
N GLY A 77 -2.06 2.10 14.88
CA GLY A 77 -3.16 2.78 14.19
C GLY A 77 -2.74 3.75 13.08
N GLY A 78 -1.47 3.75 12.65
CA GLY A 78 -1.02 4.68 11.62
C GLY A 78 -0.53 6.02 12.19
N SER A 79 0.29 6.05 13.24
CA SER A 79 0.92 7.30 13.73
C SER A 79 2.27 7.60 13.06
N LYS A 80 2.89 6.60 12.43
CA LYS A 80 4.16 6.74 11.72
C LYS A 80 3.95 6.69 10.21
N ARG A 81 4.64 7.55 9.47
CA ARG A 81 4.69 7.52 8.00
C ARG A 81 6.15 7.45 7.57
N LEU A 82 6.46 6.51 6.71
CA LEU A 82 7.79 6.35 6.16
C LEU A 82 7.74 6.73 4.69
N PHE A 83 8.45 7.80 4.35
CA PHE A 83 8.67 8.25 2.99
C PHE A 83 10.00 7.69 2.51
N LEU A 84 10.02 7.13 1.31
CA LEU A 84 11.17 6.47 0.73
C LEU A 84 11.49 7.12 -0.61
N GLU A 85 12.77 7.41 -0.81
CA GLU A 85 13.28 7.75 -2.13
C GLU A 85 13.05 6.57 -3.08
N THR A 86 12.77 6.85 -4.35
CA THR A 86 12.69 5.82 -5.39
C THR A 86 13.75 6.05 -6.45
N SER A 87 14.05 5.05 -7.27
CA SER A 87 15.00 5.19 -8.39
C SER A 87 14.51 6.17 -9.45
N ASN A 88 13.20 6.47 -9.48
CA ASN A 88 12.65 7.60 -10.21
C ASN A 88 12.48 8.82 -9.27
N PRO A 89 13.36 9.83 -9.32
CA PRO A 89 13.34 10.93 -8.35
C PRO A 89 12.10 11.84 -8.43
N GLU A 90 11.26 11.70 -9.45
CA GLU A 90 9.94 12.36 -9.51
C GLU A 90 8.93 11.75 -8.52
N TRP A 91 9.18 10.53 -8.05
CA TRP A 91 8.27 9.78 -7.19
C TRP A 91 8.87 9.50 -5.81
N THR A 92 8.04 9.72 -4.79
CA THR A 92 8.30 9.32 -3.41
C THR A 92 7.30 8.24 -3.01
N ALA A 93 7.78 7.11 -2.52
CA ALA A 93 6.91 6.09 -1.94
C ALA A 93 6.57 6.44 -0.49
N VAL A 94 5.35 6.16 -0.05
CA VAL A 94 4.92 6.37 1.33
C VAL A 94 4.11 5.18 1.84
N VAL A 95 4.45 4.74 3.04
CA VAL A 95 3.76 3.69 3.80
C VAL A 95 3.56 4.12 5.25
N SER A 96 2.72 3.40 5.99
CA SER A 96 2.45 3.66 7.41
C SER A 96 2.68 2.44 8.28
N ASP A 97 2.70 2.66 9.60
CA ASP A 97 2.71 1.60 10.61
C ASP A 97 1.31 1.01 10.87
N SER A 98 0.32 1.22 10.00
CA SER A 98 -1.02 0.67 10.20
C SER A 98 -1.04 -0.86 10.17
N ALA A 99 -1.49 -1.48 11.26
CA ALA A 99 -1.67 -2.93 11.37
C ALA A 99 -2.78 -3.47 10.44
N SER A 100 -3.65 -2.61 9.91
CA SER A 100 -4.71 -3.00 8.96
C SER A 100 -4.33 -2.76 7.50
N GLY A 101 -3.19 -2.12 7.23
CA GLY A 101 -2.78 -1.62 5.91
C GLY A 101 -2.86 -0.09 5.83
N SER A 102 -2.06 0.49 4.93
CA SER A 102 -1.93 1.94 4.80
C SER A 102 -3.01 2.50 3.86
N ASP A 103 -4.15 2.94 4.40
CA ASP A 103 -5.07 3.81 3.63
C ASP A 103 -4.68 5.27 3.84
N LEU A 104 -4.00 5.82 2.83
CA LEU A 104 -3.51 7.20 2.82
C LEU A 104 -4.33 8.10 1.88
N SER A 105 -5.38 7.55 1.24
CA SER A 105 -6.07 8.16 0.11
C SER A 105 -6.63 9.56 0.41
N SER A 106 -7.29 9.75 1.55
CA SER A 106 -7.84 11.05 1.95
C SER A 106 -6.77 12.13 2.10
N MET A 107 -5.67 11.81 2.80
CA MET A 107 -4.59 12.77 3.00
C MET A 107 -3.87 13.10 1.70
N LEU A 108 -3.63 12.08 0.86
CA LEU A 108 -3.06 12.26 -0.47
C LEU A 108 -3.96 13.16 -1.34
N TYR A 109 -5.28 12.92 -1.31
CA TYR A 109 -6.22 13.73 -2.07
C TYR A 109 -6.26 15.19 -1.61
N PHE A 110 -6.49 15.44 -0.32
CA PHE A 110 -6.68 16.80 0.15
C PHE A 110 -5.38 17.62 0.14
N GLU A 111 -4.26 17.04 0.58
CA GLU A 111 -3.01 17.78 0.71
C GLU A 111 -2.22 17.88 -0.58
N TYR A 112 -2.18 16.82 -1.40
CA TYR A 112 -1.33 16.80 -2.59
C TYR A 112 -2.13 17.16 -3.83
N ALA A 113 -3.16 16.39 -4.14
CA ALA A 113 -3.94 16.58 -5.35
C ALA A 113 -4.73 17.90 -5.33
N LYS A 114 -5.63 18.07 -4.37
CA LYS A 114 -6.58 19.19 -4.35
C LYS A 114 -5.93 20.53 -4.06
N LYS A 115 -5.07 20.60 -3.03
CA LYS A 115 -4.44 21.86 -2.61
C LYS A 115 -3.26 22.27 -3.50
N ARG A 116 -2.54 21.30 -4.09
CA ARG A 116 -1.23 21.55 -4.71
C ARG A 116 -1.11 21.04 -6.15
N GLY A 117 -2.11 20.33 -6.68
CA GLY A 117 -2.05 19.76 -8.04
C GLY A 117 -1.05 18.61 -8.19
N ILE A 118 -0.55 18.05 -7.08
CA ILE A 118 0.43 16.97 -7.08
C ILE A 118 -0.31 15.64 -7.24
N HIS A 119 0.05 14.89 -8.27
CA HIS A 119 -0.56 13.59 -8.55
C HIS A 119 -0.04 12.53 -7.60
N PHE A 120 -0.85 11.52 -7.34
CA PHE A 120 -0.42 10.34 -6.59
C PHE A 120 -1.00 9.06 -7.21
N VAL A 121 -0.33 7.95 -6.91
CA VAL A 121 -0.71 6.60 -7.32
C VAL A 121 -0.84 5.71 -6.08
N ILE A 122 -1.89 4.91 -6.00
CA ILE A 122 -2.01 3.85 -4.99
C ILE A 122 -2.04 2.51 -5.71
N VAL A 123 -1.20 1.59 -5.25
CA VAL A 123 -1.09 0.23 -5.78
C VAL A 123 -1.38 -0.75 -4.64
N ASP A 124 -2.38 -1.62 -4.85
CA ASP A 124 -2.71 -2.72 -3.96
C ASP A 124 -2.43 -4.06 -4.66
N GLU A 125 -1.74 -4.97 -3.97
CA GLU A 125 -1.65 -6.37 -4.38
C GLU A 125 -1.64 -7.25 -3.13
N ILE A 126 -2.74 -7.96 -2.93
CA ILE A 126 -2.99 -8.83 -1.81
C ILE A 126 -3.38 -10.19 -2.37
N PRO A 127 -2.61 -11.26 -2.13
CA PRO A 127 -2.97 -12.60 -2.58
C PRO A 127 -4.27 -13.09 -1.92
N HIS A 128 -5.11 -13.80 -2.67
CA HIS A 128 -6.34 -14.39 -2.13
C HIS A 128 -6.07 -15.74 -1.45
N SER A 129 -6.18 -15.80 -0.13
CA SER A 129 -5.88 -17.00 0.67
C SER A 129 -7.03 -17.45 1.59
N VAL A 130 -8.21 -16.82 1.50
CA VAL A 130 -9.38 -17.20 2.31
C VAL A 130 -9.82 -18.64 2.00
N ASP A 131 -10.00 -19.43 3.07
CA ASP A 131 -10.55 -20.78 3.01
C ASP A 131 -11.82 -20.88 3.86
N LYS A 132 -12.96 -20.53 3.23
CA LYS A 132 -14.28 -20.56 3.88
C LYS A 132 -14.76 -21.96 4.24
N LYS A 133 -14.18 -23.01 3.64
CA LYS A 133 -14.66 -24.39 3.82
C LYS A 133 -14.12 -25.00 5.11
N ASN A 134 -12.85 -24.76 5.39
CA ASN A 134 -12.18 -25.32 6.57
C ASN A 134 -12.16 -24.34 7.75
N TYR A 135 -12.31 -23.03 7.49
CA TYR A 135 -12.33 -21.98 8.51
C TYR A 135 -13.56 -21.09 8.31
N PRO A 136 -14.72 -21.44 8.91
CA PRO A 136 -15.96 -20.70 8.75
C PRO A 136 -15.88 -19.25 9.27
N GLU A 137 -14.91 -18.92 10.12
CA GLU A 137 -14.58 -17.54 10.54
C GLU A 137 -13.85 -16.68 9.47
N HIS A 138 -13.75 -17.13 8.21
CA HIS A 138 -13.17 -16.38 7.09
C HIS A 138 -11.69 -15.99 7.26
N ARG A 139 -10.87 -16.89 7.78
CA ARG A 139 -9.42 -16.67 7.87
C ARG A 139 -8.75 -16.63 6.51
N GLY A 140 -7.69 -15.82 6.41
CA GLY A 140 -6.94 -15.57 5.18
C GLY A 140 -7.18 -14.18 4.64
N ARG A 141 -6.63 -13.91 3.46
CA ARG A 141 -6.73 -12.62 2.79
C ARG A 141 -7.76 -12.66 1.67
N HIS A 142 -8.67 -11.69 1.68
CA HIS A 142 -9.78 -11.59 0.72
C HIS A 142 -9.29 -11.38 -0.71
N GLY A 143 -8.12 -10.80 -0.92
CA GLY A 143 -7.48 -10.72 -2.22
C GLY A 143 -7.88 -9.46 -2.96
N VAL A 144 -6.88 -8.68 -3.37
CA VAL A 144 -7.04 -7.36 -3.99
C VAL A 144 -5.95 -7.19 -5.01
N ARG A 145 -6.32 -6.65 -6.18
CA ARG A 145 -5.38 -6.07 -7.12
C ARG A 145 -5.97 -4.76 -7.60
N LYS A 146 -5.28 -3.66 -7.35
CA LYS A 146 -5.80 -2.33 -7.71
C LYS A 146 -4.65 -1.39 -8.04
N ILE A 147 -4.89 -0.54 -9.03
CA ILE A 147 -4.12 0.66 -9.26
C ILE A 147 -5.09 1.84 -9.36
N MET A 148 -4.74 2.95 -8.74
CA MET A 148 -5.49 4.19 -8.78
C MET A 148 -4.54 5.35 -9.03
N VAL A 149 -4.86 6.20 -9.99
CA VAL A 149 -4.17 7.46 -10.28
C VAL A 149 -5.12 8.59 -9.96
N MET A 150 -4.65 9.57 -9.20
CA MET A 150 -5.45 10.73 -8.83
C MET A 150 -4.62 12.01 -8.91
N GLY A 151 -5.18 13.02 -9.56
CA GLY A 151 -4.66 14.38 -9.65
C GLY A 151 -5.64 15.37 -9.04
N SER A 152 -5.61 16.63 -9.46
CA SER A 152 -6.56 17.66 -8.99
C SER A 152 -8.00 17.49 -9.47
N GLU A 153 -8.25 16.55 -10.38
CA GLU A 153 -9.59 16.27 -10.91
C GLU A 153 -10.49 15.62 -9.84
N GLU A 154 -11.81 15.81 -9.98
CA GLU A 154 -12.80 15.34 -9.00
C GLU A 154 -12.91 13.80 -8.96
N TYR A 155 -12.61 13.13 -10.08
CA TYR A 155 -12.66 11.68 -10.21
C TYR A 155 -11.27 11.13 -10.57
N GLY A 156 -10.76 10.18 -9.78
CA GLY A 156 -9.54 9.45 -10.09
C GLY A 156 -9.76 8.35 -11.13
N SER A 157 -8.71 7.97 -11.84
CA SER A 157 -8.74 6.78 -12.71
C SER A 157 -8.33 5.54 -11.92
N PHE A 158 -9.00 4.41 -12.12
CA PHE A 158 -8.62 3.17 -11.45
C PHE A 158 -8.90 1.93 -12.31
N VAL A 159 -8.15 0.87 -12.04
CA VAL A 159 -8.45 -0.50 -12.47
C VAL A 159 -8.33 -1.39 -11.25
N SER A 160 -9.35 -2.20 -10.99
CA SER A 160 -9.43 -3.01 -9.78
C SER A 160 -10.00 -4.40 -10.04
N LEU A 161 -9.50 -5.34 -9.25
CA LEU A 161 -9.98 -6.70 -9.14
C LEU A 161 -9.97 -7.07 -7.66
N VAL A 162 -11.15 -7.09 -7.04
CA VAL A 162 -11.32 -7.29 -5.60
C VAL A 162 -12.12 -8.57 -5.37
N ASN A 163 -11.75 -9.35 -4.36
CA ASN A 163 -12.51 -10.52 -3.95
C ASN A 163 -13.07 -10.32 -2.54
N ASP A 164 -14.28 -9.81 -2.49
CA ASP A 164 -15.12 -9.83 -1.32
C ASP A 164 -16.29 -10.79 -1.62
N ASP A 165 -16.12 -12.04 -1.18
CA ASP A 165 -16.92 -13.23 -1.55
C ASP A 165 -16.76 -13.77 -2.96
N LYS A 166 -16.62 -12.91 -3.96
CA LYS A 166 -16.36 -13.28 -5.36
C LYS A 166 -15.48 -12.23 -6.02
N TRP A 167 -14.75 -12.63 -7.06
CA TRP A 167 -13.98 -11.70 -7.87
C TRP A 167 -14.90 -10.73 -8.61
N VAL A 168 -14.69 -9.44 -8.37
CA VAL A 168 -15.34 -8.32 -9.06
C VAL A 168 -14.24 -7.51 -9.73
N PHE A 169 -14.39 -7.29 -11.04
CA PHE A 169 -13.53 -6.41 -11.83
C PHE A 169 -14.28 -5.09 -12.06
N ASP A 170 -13.60 -3.98 -11.81
CA ASP A 170 -14.14 -2.64 -12.00
C ASP A 170 -13.06 -1.66 -12.46
N ARG A 171 -13.44 -0.64 -13.22
CA ARG A 171 -12.54 0.39 -13.74
C ARG A 171 -13.26 1.70 -13.99
N ASP A 172 -12.52 2.80 -13.93
CA ASP A 172 -13.00 4.11 -14.34
C ASP A 172 -11.84 5.03 -14.76
N GLY A 173 -12.19 6.13 -15.44
CA GLY A 173 -11.27 7.16 -15.90
C GLY A 173 -10.44 6.78 -17.13
N THR A 174 -9.48 7.63 -17.46
CA THR A 174 -8.71 7.59 -18.72
C THR A 174 -7.19 7.62 -18.54
N ALA A 175 -6.68 7.65 -17.29
CA ALA A 175 -5.23 7.76 -17.04
C ALA A 175 -4.40 6.59 -17.60
N PHE A 176 -5.03 5.48 -17.97
CA PHE A 176 -4.38 4.30 -18.52
C PHE A 176 -4.66 4.10 -20.02
N ALA A 177 -5.39 4.99 -20.67
CA ALA A 177 -5.96 4.78 -22.01
C ALA A 177 -4.92 4.45 -23.09
N ASP A 178 -3.68 4.93 -22.95
CA ASP A 178 -2.62 4.73 -23.93
C ASP A 178 -1.93 3.35 -23.84
N PHE A 179 -2.08 2.65 -22.70
CA PHE A 179 -1.34 1.42 -22.44
C PHE A 179 -2.15 0.32 -21.74
N GLU A 180 -3.43 0.54 -21.42
CA GLU A 180 -4.27 -0.50 -20.86
C GLU A 180 -4.57 -1.62 -21.87
N ASP A 181 -4.56 -2.87 -21.40
CA ASP A 181 -5.03 -4.01 -22.19
C ASP A 181 -6.56 -4.13 -22.08
N SER A 182 -7.26 -3.27 -22.82
CA SER A 182 -8.72 -3.29 -22.85
C SER A 182 -9.28 -4.59 -23.47
N ALA A 183 -8.47 -5.39 -24.16
CA ALA A 183 -8.90 -6.67 -24.72
C ALA A 183 -9.03 -7.73 -23.60
N ALA A 184 -8.07 -7.78 -22.67
CA ALA A 184 -8.13 -8.65 -21.49
C ALA A 184 -9.40 -8.43 -20.65
N TYR A 185 -9.92 -7.21 -20.59
CA TYR A 185 -11.13 -6.86 -19.82
C TYR A 185 -12.39 -7.60 -20.28
N LYS A 186 -12.39 -8.14 -21.50
CA LYS A 186 -13.50 -8.92 -22.07
C LYS A 186 -13.41 -10.41 -21.75
N SER A 187 -12.37 -10.86 -21.03
CA SER A 187 -12.20 -12.27 -20.68
C SER A 187 -13.41 -12.82 -19.93
N PHE A 188 -13.77 -14.08 -20.21
CA PHE A 188 -14.85 -14.78 -19.51
C PHE A 188 -14.52 -14.95 -18.02
N LYS A 189 -13.26 -15.25 -17.71
CA LYS A 189 -12.81 -15.45 -16.33
C LYS A 189 -12.41 -14.11 -15.73
N THR A 190 -13.13 -13.65 -14.70
CA THR A 190 -12.91 -12.32 -14.08
C THR A 190 -11.46 -12.09 -13.64
N THR A 191 -10.79 -13.12 -13.13
CA THR A 191 -9.39 -13.02 -12.68
C THR A 191 -8.38 -12.81 -13.80
N ASP A 192 -8.78 -13.04 -15.05
CA ASP A 192 -7.93 -12.83 -16.23
C ASP A 192 -8.14 -11.43 -16.82
N ARG A 193 -9.10 -10.64 -16.30
CA ARG A 193 -9.35 -9.26 -16.73
C ARG A 193 -8.34 -8.27 -16.17
N PHE A 194 -7.69 -8.60 -15.06
CA PHE A 194 -6.61 -7.78 -14.53
C PHE A 194 -5.61 -8.67 -13.81
N THR A 195 -4.54 -9.02 -14.51
CA THR A 195 -3.49 -9.90 -13.99
C THR A 195 -2.42 -9.10 -13.25
N HIS A 196 -1.59 -9.80 -12.48
CA HIS A 196 -0.44 -9.16 -11.81
C HIS A 196 0.56 -8.59 -12.82
N ASP A 197 0.77 -9.27 -13.95
CA ASP A 197 1.67 -8.79 -15.01
C ASP A 197 1.13 -7.51 -15.67
N MET A 198 -0.20 -7.38 -15.81
CA MET A 198 -0.82 -6.12 -16.23
C MET A 198 -0.59 -5.01 -15.20
N LEU A 199 -0.73 -5.30 -13.90
CA LEU A 199 -0.45 -4.32 -12.85
C LEU A 199 1.01 -3.83 -12.90
N ILE A 200 1.98 -4.75 -13.06
CA ILE A 200 3.40 -4.39 -13.26
C ILE A 200 3.54 -3.47 -14.46
N SER A 201 3.00 -3.87 -15.62
CA SER A 201 3.08 -3.09 -16.85
C SER A 201 2.49 -1.69 -16.69
N TYR A 202 1.35 -1.56 -16.00
CA TYR A 202 0.70 -0.27 -15.78
C TYR A 202 1.53 0.62 -14.86
N CYS A 203 2.14 0.06 -13.81
CA CYS A 203 3.06 0.80 -12.94
C CYS A 203 4.28 1.29 -13.71
N GLN A 204 4.87 0.45 -14.55
CA GLN A 204 6.05 0.78 -15.33
C GLN A 204 5.79 1.91 -16.33
N ASN A 205 4.62 1.95 -16.96
CA ASN A 205 4.20 3.06 -17.83
C ASN A 205 4.06 4.40 -17.06
N LEU A 206 3.82 4.36 -15.75
CA LEU A 206 3.80 5.53 -14.87
C LEU A 206 5.18 5.86 -14.28
N GLY A 207 6.22 5.09 -14.61
CA GLY A 207 7.57 5.24 -14.07
C GLY A 207 7.72 4.70 -12.64
N LEU A 208 6.88 3.72 -12.27
CA LEU A 208 6.88 3.05 -10.96
C LEU A 208 7.25 1.57 -11.10
N ASP A 209 7.94 1.02 -10.10
CA ASP A 209 8.25 -0.41 -10.04
C ASP A 209 8.02 -0.97 -8.61
N PRO A 210 6.75 -1.07 -8.17
CA PRO A 210 6.40 -1.21 -6.77
C PRO A 210 6.80 -2.56 -6.13
N PHE A 211 7.04 -3.58 -6.96
CA PHE A 211 7.36 -4.94 -6.50
C PHE A 211 8.84 -5.29 -6.61
N ASN A 212 9.65 -4.38 -7.14
CA ASN A 212 11.10 -4.52 -7.23
C ASN A 212 11.77 -3.82 -6.03
N GLU A 213 12.64 -4.54 -5.31
CA GLU A 213 13.35 -3.99 -4.16
C GLU A 213 14.30 -2.86 -4.56
N ASP A 214 14.98 -2.98 -5.69
CA ASP A 214 15.95 -2.00 -6.20
C ASP A 214 15.31 -0.66 -6.61
N PHE A 215 13.98 -0.63 -6.72
CA PHE A 215 13.25 0.61 -6.97
C PHE A 215 13.27 1.55 -5.77
N TYR A 216 13.41 1.02 -4.55
CA TYR A 216 13.32 1.80 -3.32
C TYR A 216 14.69 2.07 -2.73
N VAL A 217 14.82 3.24 -2.11
CA VAL A 217 16.00 3.68 -1.37
C VAL A 217 17.31 3.42 -2.13
N PRO A 218 17.43 3.85 -3.41
CA PRO A 218 18.63 3.59 -4.23
C PRO A 218 19.91 4.12 -3.57
N ASN A 219 19.79 5.16 -2.75
CA ASN A 219 20.88 5.75 -1.95
C ASN A 219 20.71 5.52 -0.44
N GLY A 220 19.82 4.60 -0.04
CA GLY A 220 19.46 4.32 1.34
C GLY A 220 18.58 5.38 2.01
N ARG A 221 18.17 6.45 1.32
CA ARG A 221 17.48 7.61 1.93
C ARG A 221 15.97 7.41 2.10
N GLY A 222 15.47 7.84 3.26
CA GLY A 222 14.07 7.97 3.57
C GLY A 222 13.84 9.03 4.67
N ILE A 223 12.59 9.31 4.96
CA ILE A 223 12.16 10.23 6.03
C ILE A 223 11.05 9.56 6.82
N LEU A 224 11.24 9.42 8.11
CA LEU A 224 10.23 8.96 9.04
C LEU A 224 9.53 10.16 9.66
N LEU A 225 8.22 10.25 9.47
CA LEU A 225 7.35 11.12 10.25
C LEU A 225 6.75 10.31 11.39
N ASP A 226 6.83 10.83 12.59
CA ASP A 226 6.29 10.21 13.81
C ASP A 226 5.45 11.25 14.55
N PHE A 227 4.13 11.04 14.53
CA PHE A 227 3.15 11.91 15.18
C PHE A 227 2.71 11.28 16.49
N ARG A 228 3.62 11.34 17.47
CA ARG A 228 3.38 10.81 18.83
C ARG A 228 2.12 11.46 19.39
N HIS A 229 1.37 10.75 20.22
CA HIS A 229 0.14 11.24 20.87
C HIS A 229 -1.15 11.36 20.05
N HIS A 230 -1.21 10.98 18.77
CA HIS A 230 -2.51 10.92 18.10
C HIS A 230 -3.48 9.94 18.81
N HIS A 231 -2.98 8.81 19.33
CA HIS A 231 -3.79 7.82 20.05
C HIS A 231 -2.94 6.95 21.01
N PRO A 232 -2.70 7.37 22.26
CA PRO A 232 -1.88 6.60 23.21
C PRO A 232 -2.47 5.22 23.59
N ASP A 233 -3.79 5.05 23.41
CA ASP A 233 -4.50 3.81 23.73
C ASP A 233 -4.63 2.84 22.53
N ASN A 234 -4.03 3.18 21.38
CA ASN A 234 -4.11 2.30 20.22
C ASN A 234 -3.32 1.02 20.47
N LYS A 235 -3.98 -0.11 20.24
CA LYS A 235 -3.36 -1.43 20.29
C LYS A 235 -2.19 -1.49 19.32
N ILE A 236 -1.04 -1.90 19.84
CA ILE A 236 0.18 -2.13 19.06
C ILE A 236 0.34 -3.62 18.75
N PHE A 237 1.00 -3.92 17.65
CA PHE A 237 1.21 -5.26 17.13
C PHE A 237 2.64 -5.39 16.64
N THR A 238 3.28 -6.52 16.94
CA THR A 238 4.42 -6.99 16.17
C THR A 238 4.00 -7.29 14.73
N LEU A 239 4.95 -7.34 13.80
CA LEU A 239 4.68 -7.76 12.42
C LEU A 239 4.05 -9.16 12.37
N ALA A 240 4.53 -10.07 13.23
CA ALA A 240 3.99 -11.42 13.32
C ALA A 240 2.53 -11.43 13.77
N GLU A 241 2.16 -10.65 14.79
CA GLU A 241 0.77 -10.56 15.28
C GLU A 241 -0.18 -9.92 14.24
N ALA A 242 0.27 -8.85 13.58
CA ALA A 242 -0.52 -8.18 12.53
C ALA A 242 -0.81 -9.12 11.34
N ARG A 243 0.13 -10.01 11.04
CA ARG A 243 -0.07 -11.09 10.05
C ARG A 243 -0.94 -12.20 10.60
N ALA A 244 -0.69 -12.65 11.82
CA ALA A 244 -1.38 -13.79 12.42
C ALA A 244 -2.90 -13.54 12.54
N GLY A 245 -3.32 -12.34 12.94
CA GLY A 245 -4.75 -11.99 13.02
C GLY A 245 -5.52 -12.11 11.69
N ARG A 246 -4.82 -12.12 10.54
CA ARG A 246 -5.40 -12.30 9.20
C ARG A 246 -5.07 -13.65 8.57
N GLU A 247 -3.93 -14.25 8.90
CA GLU A 247 -3.35 -15.39 8.18
C GLU A 247 -3.23 -16.66 9.02
N ASP A 248 -2.99 -16.53 10.32
CA ASP A 248 -2.74 -17.67 11.19
C ASP A 248 -4.04 -18.43 11.39
N ARG A 249 -3.99 -19.71 11.07
CA ARG A 249 -5.12 -20.65 11.12
C ARG A 249 -5.13 -21.47 12.42
N ASP A 250 -4.03 -21.45 13.15
CA ASP A 250 -3.81 -22.19 14.38
C ASP A 250 -4.03 -21.31 15.61
N ALA A 251 -3.87 -19.99 15.50
CA ALA A 251 -4.26 -19.03 16.54
C ALA A 251 -5.79 -18.97 16.69
N PRO A 252 -6.41 -18.82 17.88
CA PRO A 252 -7.86 -18.61 18.00
C PRO A 252 -8.30 -17.23 17.42
N PRO A 253 -9.57 -17.05 17.01
CA PRO A 253 -10.04 -15.77 16.47
C PRO A 253 -9.91 -14.69 17.53
N THR A 254 -9.13 -13.64 17.27
CA THR A 254 -9.16 -12.45 18.12
C THR A 254 -10.46 -11.71 17.80
N GLY A 255 -11.39 -11.67 18.75
CA GLY A 255 -12.68 -10.99 18.60
C GLY A 255 -12.53 -9.58 18.06
N ARG A 256 -13.40 -9.22 17.11
CA ARG A 256 -13.59 -7.83 16.66
C ARG A 256 -14.18 -6.99 17.78
#